data_AF-Q8RQZ4-F1
#
_entry.id   AF-Q8RQZ4-F1
#
_cell.length_a   1.000
_cell.length_b   1.000
_cell.length_c   1.000
_cell.angle_alpha   90.00
_cell.angle_beta   90.00
_cell.angle_gamma   90.00
#
_symmetry.space_group_name_H-M   'P 1'
#
loop_
_entity.id
_entity.type
_entity.pdbx_description
1 polymer ?
#
loop_
_entity_poly.entity_id
_entity_poly.type
_entity_poly.pdbx_seq_one_letter_code
_entity_poly.pdbx_strand_id
1 'polypeptide(L)'
;VSGGLHGVGVSCVNALSDHLTATVFRDGVIWQQEYERGKALYPVKRIGETEDRGTEVTFHPDNTIFTQTIEYSYETLANRMRELSFLNKGVTISITDKRQKDEKGEYVGETFFSNEGLKEFVKFLDGNRESLIQGVIAMEGEKNDIPVEVAMIYNTSYTENLHSYVNNINTHEGGTHLSGFRRGLTSTLKKYADASGMLDKLKFEIQGDDFREGLTAIVSVKVSEPQFEGQTKTKLGNREVSAAVSQAVSEMLTDYLEEHPDDAKTIVQKVILAAQARHAASKAREMVQRKNVMSGGGLPGKLSDCSEQDPEKCEIFLVEGDSAGGTAKMGRDRNFQAILPLRGKILNVEKAMQHKVFENEEIKNMYTALGVTIGTEEDSKALNLDKLRYH
;
A
#
# COMPACT_ATOMS: atom_id res chain seq x y z
N VAL A 1 -16.91 14.69 12.00
CA VAL A 1 -16.08 15.10 10.85
C VAL A 1 -16.44 14.23 9.64
N SER A 2 -16.63 14.80 8.46
CA SER A 2 -17.02 14.06 7.24
C SER A 2 -15.95 14.15 6.14
N GLY A 3 -15.69 13.06 5.42
CA GLY A 3 -14.73 13.06 4.30
C GLY A 3 -15.25 13.73 3.01
N GLY A 4 -16.56 13.96 2.90
CA GLY A 4 -17.19 14.62 1.76
C GLY A 4 -17.17 16.14 1.90
N LEU A 5 -16.26 16.82 1.21
CA LEU A 5 -16.17 18.29 1.23
C LEU A 5 -16.90 18.99 0.09
N HIS A 6 -16.99 18.34 -1.07
CA HIS A 6 -17.38 19.02 -2.31
C HIS A 6 -18.87 18.89 -2.67
N GLY A 7 -19.64 18.06 -1.97
CA GLY A 7 -21.08 17.88 -2.23
C GLY A 7 -21.45 17.24 -3.59
N VAL A 8 -20.51 17.06 -4.51
CA VAL A 8 -20.74 16.57 -5.87
C VAL A 8 -20.81 15.04 -6.00
N GLY A 9 -20.41 14.28 -4.97
CA GLY A 9 -20.26 12.83 -5.08
C GLY A 9 -21.54 12.10 -5.50
N VAL A 10 -22.64 12.35 -4.79
CA VAL A 10 -23.95 11.75 -5.13
C VAL A 10 -24.50 12.28 -6.46
N SER A 11 -24.19 13.52 -6.83
CA SER A 11 -24.58 14.10 -8.12
C SER A 11 -23.89 13.40 -9.28
N CYS A 12 -22.61 13.02 -9.14
CA CYS A 12 -21.91 12.22 -10.14
C CYS A 12 -22.54 10.83 -10.26
N VAL A 13 -22.85 10.15 -9.14
CA VAL A 13 -23.55 8.85 -9.18
C VAL A 13 -24.87 8.98 -9.93
N ASN A 14 -25.66 10.01 -9.63
CA ASN A 14 -26.93 10.27 -10.31
C ASN A 14 -26.76 10.54 -11.81
N ALA A 15 -25.76 11.34 -12.20
CA ALA A 15 -25.49 11.66 -13.60
C ALA A 15 -25.00 10.46 -14.42
N LEU A 16 -24.34 9.49 -13.78
CA LEU A 16 -23.77 8.30 -14.40
C LEU A 16 -24.67 7.06 -14.27
N SER A 17 -25.87 7.21 -13.72
CA SER A 17 -26.87 6.14 -13.58
C SER A 17 -27.96 6.30 -14.64
N ASP A 18 -28.46 5.20 -15.20
CA ASP A 18 -29.65 5.27 -16.05
C ASP A 18 -30.91 5.55 -15.20
N HIS A 19 -30.97 4.97 -14.00
CA HIS A 19 -32.00 5.21 -12.99
C HIS A 19 -31.41 5.32 -11.58
N LEU A 20 -31.93 6.24 -10.79
CA LEU A 20 -31.62 6.37 -9.36
C LEU A 20 -32.89 6.68 -8.58
N THR A 21 -33.09 5.96 -7.48
CA THR A 21 -34.16 6.20 -6.50
C THR A 21 -33.55 6.58 -5.16
N ALA A 22 -33.97 7.72 -4.61
CA ALA A 22 -33.64 8.14 -3.25
C ALA A 22 -34.90 8.13 -2.39
N THR A 23 -34.88 7.32 -1.33
CA THR A 23 -35.96 7.20 -0.35
C THR A 23 -35.48 7.71 1.01
N VAL A 24 -36.16 8.70 1.57
CA VAL A 24 -35.79 9.35 2.83
C VAL A 24 -36.89 9.12 3.86
N PHE A 25 -36.52 8.54 5.00
CA PHE A 25 -37.37 8.28 6.15
C PHE A 25 -37.12 9.40 7.17
N ARG A 26 -38.06 10.34 7.29
CA ARG A 26 -37.89 11.53 8.14
C ARG A 26 -39.23 12.13 8.56
N ASP A 27 -39.28 12.56 9.83
CA ASP A 27 -40.42 13.27 10.43
C ASP A 27 -41.74 12.51 10.31
N GLY A 28 -41.70 11.18 10.48
CA GLY A 28 -42.88 10.30 10.40
C GLY A 28 -43.30 9.94 8.97
N VAL A 29 -42.56 10.40 7.95
CA VAL A 29 -42.95 10.34 6.55
C VAL A 29 -41.87 9.67 5.69
N ILE A 30 -42.32 8.84 4.74
CA ILE A 30 -41.46 8.29 3.69
C ILE A 30 -41.55 9.20 2.46
N TRP A 31 -40.43 9.83 2.12
CA TRP A 31 -40.27 10.68 0.95
C TRP A 31 -39.50 9.92 -0.14
N GLN A 32 -39.92 10.05 -1.40
CA GLN A 32 -39.23 9.42 -2.52
C GLN A 32 -39.03 10.41 -3.67
N GLN A 33 -37.88 10.29 -4.34
CA GLN A 33 -37.63 10.91 -5.64
C GLN A 33 -36.86 9.96 -6.55
N GLU A 34 -37.25 9.93 -7.82
CA GLU A 34 -36.60 9.15 -8.87
C GLU A 34 -35.96 10.08 -9.90
N TYR A 35 -34.86 9.60 -10.45
CA TYR A 35 -34.06 10.27 -11.45
C TYR A 35 -33.78 9.33 -12.62
N GLU A 36 -33.75 9.88 -13.82
CA GLU A 36 -33.31 9.19 -15.03
C GLU A 36 -32.17 10.00 -15.66
N ARG A 37 -30.98 9.39 -15.74
CA ARG A 37 -29.77 10.04 -16.29
C ARG A 37 -29.51 11.43 -15.70
N GLY A 38 -29.57 11.52 -14.37
CA GLY A 38 -29.36 12.75 -13.60
C GLY A 38 -30.56 13.72 -13.54
N LYS A 39 -31.64 13.48 -14.29
CA LYS A 39 -32.82 14.37 -14.31
C LYS A 39 -33.91 13.84 -13.38
N ALA A 40 -34.41 14.70 -12.50
CA ALA A 40 -35.55 14.36 -11.66
C ALA A 40 -36.79 14.11 -12.52
N LEU A 41 -37.45 12.96 -12.32
CA LEU A 41 -38.67 12.61 -13.07
C LEU A 41 -39.90 13.38 -12.55
N TYR A 42 -39.90 13.71 -11.26
CA TYR A 42 -40.98 14.43 -10.59
C TYR A 42 -40.46 15.13 -9.31
N PRO A 43 -41.20 16.13 -8.78
CA PRO A 43 -40.92 16.72 -7.47
C PRO A 43 -41.03 15.68 -6.36
N VAL A 44 -40.22 15.80 -5.30
CA VAL A 44 -40.24 14.88 -4.14
C VAL A 44 -41.67 14.63 -3.67
N LYS A 45 -42.05 13.35 -3.55
CA LYS A 45 -43.41 12.94 -3.17
C LYS A 45 -43.41 12.14 -1.87
N ARG A 46 -44.48 12.28 -1.09
CA ARG A 46 -44.78 11.40 0.04
C ARG A 46 -45.32 10.07 -0.49
N ILE A 47 -44.75 8.96 -0.03
CA ILE A 47 -45.18 7.61 -0.41
C ILE A 47 -45.72 6.78 0.76
N GLY A 48 -45.56 7.25 2.00
CA GLY A 48 -46.06 6.54 3.17
C GLY A 48 -45.75 7.23 4.49
N GLU A 49 -46.01 6.51 5.57
CA GLU A 49 -45.65 6.85 6.95
C GLU A 49 -44.58 5.87 7.46
N THR A 50 -43.76 6.30 8.40
CA THR A 50 -42.67 5.47 8.96
C THR A 50 -42.34 5.91 10.38
N GLU A 51 -41.90 4.96 11.20
CA GLU A 51 -41.28 5.23 12.50
C GLU A 51 -39.76 5.29 12.40
N ASP A 52 -39.19 4.88 11.27
CA ASP A 52 -37.76 4.82 11.03
C ASP A 52 -37.17 6.18 10.63
N ARG A 53 -35.85 6.29 10.75
CA ARG A 53 -35.08 7.44 10.28
C ARG A 53 -33.85 6.98 9.49
N GLY A 54 -33.71 7.47 8.27
CA GLY A 54 -32.59 7.10 7.42
C GLY A 54 -32.79 7.50 5.96
N THR A 55 -31.85 7.06 5.13
CA THR A 55 -31.90 7.26 3.68
C THR A 55 -31.49 5.98 2.99
N GLU A 56 -32.28 5.54 2.02
CA GLU A 56 -31.95 4.48 1.09
C GLU A 56 -31.69 5.10 -0.29
N VAL A 57 -30.61 4.66 -0.94
CA VAL A 57 -30.28 5.06 -2.31
C VAL A 57 -30.07 3.80 -3.13
N THR A 58 -30.91 3.62 -4.13
CA THR A 58 -30.78 2.54 -5.12
C THR A 58 -30.46 3.17 -6.46
N PHE A 59 -29.46 2.66 -7.17
CA PHE A 59 -29.09 3.17 -8.49
C PHE A 59 -28.66 2.04 -9.41
N HIS A 60 -28.78 2.27 -10.71
CA HIS A 60 -28.33 1.35 -11.74
C HIS A 60 -27.38 2.09 -12.71
N PRO A 61 -26.15 1.60 -12.91
CA PRO A 61 -25.15 2.29 -13.74
C PRO A 61 -25.58 2.33 -15.21
N ASP A 62 -25.38 3.47 -15.87
CA ASP A 62 -25.76 3.63 -17.29
C ASP A 62 -24.83 2.80 -18.21
N ASN A 63 -25.38 1.77 -18.85
CA ASN A 63 -24.65 0.88 -19.75
C ASN A 63 -24.15 1.54 -21.05
N THR A 64 -24.62 2.76 -21.37
CA THR A 64 -24.09 3.55 -22.48
C THR A 64 -22.79 4.28 -22.11
N ILE A 65 -22.54 4.47 -20.82
CA ILE A 65 -21.32 5.09 -20.29
C ILE A 65 -20.32 4.00 -19.86
N PHE A 66 -20.77 3.03 -19.08
CA PHE A 66 -19.94 1.93 -18.58
C PHE A 66 -19.97 0.75 -19.56
N THR A 67 -19.13 0.82 -20.59
CA THR A 67 -19.10 -0.18 -21.67
C THR A 67 -18.29 -1.43 -21.37
N GLN A 68 -17.38 -1.39 -20.38
CA GLN A 68 -16.52 -2.53 -20.04
C GLN A 68 -17.23 -3.53 -19.12
N THR A 69 -17.86 -3.06 -18.06
CA THR A 69 -18.65 -3.87 -17.14
C THR A 69 -19.57 -2.99 -16.31
N ILE A 70 -20.75 -3.53 -16.00
CA ILE A 70 -21.69 -2.99 -15.01
C ILE A 70 -21.87 -3.95 -13.82
N GLU A 71 -21.16 -5.08 -13.84
CA GLU A 71 -21.23 -6.08 -12.78
C GLU A 71 -20.32 -5.68 -11.62
N TYR A 72 -20.91 -5.57 -10.43
CA TYR A 72 -20.16 -5.30 -9.22
C TYR A 72 -19.45 -6.56 -8.70
N SER A 73 -18.18 -6.41 -8.34
CA SER A 73 -17.43 -7.44 -7.63
C SER A 73 -17.86 -7.49 -6.16
N TYR A 74 -18.46 -8.61 -5.73
CA TYR A 74 -18.84 -8.82 -4.34
C TYR A 74 -17.63 -8.74 -3.42
N GLU A 75 -16.52 -9.37 -3.79
CA GLU A 75 -15.29 -9.41 -2.99
C GLU A 75 -14.72 -8.00 -2.77
N THR A 76 -14.67 -7.17 -3.81
CA THR A 76 -14.19 -5.78 -3.71
C THR A 76 -15.07 -4.96 -2.75
N LEU A 77 -16.39 -5.10 -2.86
CA LEU A 77 -17.33 -4.39 -1.97
C LEU A 77 -17.24 -4.90 -0.54
N ALA A 78 -17.24 -6.22 -0.34
CA ALA A 78 -17.13 -6.86 0.97
C ALA A 78 -15.85 -6.44 1.70
N ASN A 79 -14.71 -6.44 1.00
CA ASN A 79 -13.43 -5.95 1.54
C ASN A 79 -13.54 -4.48 1.96
N ARG A 80 -14.16 -3.62 1.13
CA ARG A 80 -14.34 -2.20 1.48
C ARG A 80 -15.27 -1.99 2.68
N MET A 81 -16.35 -2.75 2.78
CA MET A 81 -17.27 -2.70 3.93
C MET A 81 -16.58 -3.18 5.21
N ARG A 82 -15.74 -4.22 5.12
CA ARG A 82 -14.91 -4.71 6.22
C ARG A 82 -13.95 -3.63 6.72
N GLU A 83 -13.20 -2.99 5.82
CA GLU A 83 -12.33 -1.84 6.18
C GLU A 83 -13.11 -0.73 6.89
N LEU A 84 -14.27 -0.34 6.36
CA LEU A 84 -15.10 0.70 6.97
C LEU A 84 -15.60 0.32 8.36
N SER A 85 -15.91 -0.96 8.61
CA SER A 85 -16.34 -1.42 9.93
C SER A 85 -15.23 -1.25 10.98
N PHE A 86 -13.97 -1.48 10.61
CA PHE A 86 -12.84 -1.26 11.50
C PHE A 86 -12.56 0.22 11.77
N LEU A 87 -12.74 1.07 10.75
CA LEU A 87 -12.55 2.52 10.89
C LEU A 87 -13.67 3.19 11.71
N ASN A 88 -14.81 2.51 11.91
CA ASN A 88 -15.98 3.04 12.60
C ASN A 88 -16.44 2.06 13.69
N LYS A 89 -15.80 2.11 14.86
CA LYS A 89 -16.13 1.30 16.04
C LYS A 89 -17.62 1.37 16.36
N GLY A 90 -18.23 0.21 16.58
CA GLY A 90 -19.65 0.12 16.93
C GLY A 90 -20.64 0.29 15.76
N VAL A 91 -20.18 0.48 14.52
CA VAL A 91 -21.05 0.54 13.34
C VAL A 91 -21.14 -0.84 12.71
N THR A 92 -22.35 -1.38 12.60
CA THR A 92 -22.63 -2.60 11.85
C THR A 92 -22.83 -2.28 10.38
N ILE A 93 -22.09 -2.97 9.52
CA ILE A 93 -22.20 -2.85 8.06
C ILE A 93 -22.50 -4.22 7.49
N SER A 94 -23.57 -4.35 6.71
CA SER A 94 -23.93 -5.61 6.05
C SER A 94 -23.88 -5.46 4.53
N ILE A 95 -23.47 -6.53 3.85
CA ILE A 95 -23.57 -6.68 2.40
C ILE A 95 -24.37 -7.93 2.07
N THR A 96 -25.21 -7.86 1.04
CA THR A 96 -26.02 -8.99 0.56
C THR A 96 -26.04 -8.99 -0.95
N ASP A 97 -25.62 -10.08 -1.57
CA ASP A 97 -25.66 -10.31 -3.00
C ASP A 97 -26.93 -11.06 -3.39
N LYS A 98 -27.82 -10.37 -4.10
CA LYS A 98 -29.10 -10.94 -4.54
C LYS A 98 -29.02 -11.68 -5.88
N ARG A 99 -27.83 -11.80 -6.50
CA ARG A 99 -27.66 -12.45 -7.81
C ARG A 99 -27.71 -13.98 -7.74
N GLN A 100 -27.22 -14.55 -6.64
CA GLN A 100 -27.14 -16.00 -6.45
C GLN A 100 -27.62 -16.40 -5.06
N LYS A 101 -28.19 -17.60 -4.98
CA LYS A 101 -28.57 -18.24 -3.71
C LYS A 101 -27.63 -19.39 -3.44
N ASP A 102 -27.32 -19.60 -2.16
CA ASP A 102 -26.54 -20.76 -1.73
C ASP A 102 -27.36 -22.06 -1.82
N GLU A 103 -26.74 -23.19 -1.47
CA GLU A 103 -27.40 -24.51 -1.46
C GLU A 103 -28.61 -24.58 -0.50
N LYS A 104 -28.73 -23.63 0.45
CA LYS A 104 -29.82 -23.52 1.42
C LYS A 104 -30.94 -22.60 0.94
N GLY A 105 -30.79 -21.96 -0.23
CA GLY A 105 -31.77 -21.03 -0.80
C GLY A 105 -31.68 -19.60 -0.25
N GLU A 106 -30.65 -19.30 0.53
CA GLU A 106 -30.38 -17.98 1.12
C GLU A 106 -29.47 -17.15 0.22
N TYR A 107 -29.60 -15.83 0.28
CA TYR A 107 -28.71 -14.94 -0.45
C TYR A 107 -27.34 -14.89 0.23
N VAL A 108 -26.27 -14.83 -0.57
CA VAL A 108 -24.91 -14.72 -0.05
C VAL A 108 -24.74 -13.35 0.60
N GLY A 109 -24.24 -13.30 1.83
CA GLY A 109 -24.02 -12.05 2.53
C GLY A 109 -23.11 -12.18 3.75
N GLU A 110 -22.56 -11.03 4.15
CA GLU A 110 -21.68 -10.90 5.31
C GLU A 110 -22.12 -9.69 6.15
N THR A 111 -21.91 -9.79 7.46
CA THR A 111 -22.08 -8.69 8.40
C THR A 111 -20.74 -8.40 9.06
N PHE A 112 -20.32 -7.14 9.02
CA PHE A 112 -19.08 -6.64 9.58
C PHE A 112 -19.36 -5.75 10.78
N PHE A 113 -18.60 -5.96 11.85
CA PHE A 113 -18.70 -5.20 13.09
C PHE A 113 -17.36 -5.27 13.81
N SER A 114 -16.90 -4.13 14.34
CA SER A 114 -15.65 -4.04 15.08
C SER A 114 -15.85 -3.36 16.43
N ASN A 115 -15.29 -3.97 17.48
CA ASN A 115 -15.33 -3.43 18.84
C ASN A 115 -14.07 -2.59 19.12
N GLU A 116 -12.90 -3.10 18.77
CA GLU A 116 -11.62 -2.45 19.06
C GLU A 116 -11.07 -1.58 17.91
N GLY A 117 -11.74 -1.56 16.75
CA GLY A 117 -11.39 -0.75 15.59
C GLY A 117 -10.04 -1.11 14.98
N LEU A 118 -9.10 -0.16 14.97
CA LEU A 118 -7.80 -0.35 14.30
C LEU A 118 -6.97 -1.51 14.86
N LYS A 119 -7.16 -1.89 16.14
CA LYS A 119 -6.49 -3.06 16.74
C LYS A 119 -6.90 -4.37 16.07
N GLU A 120 -8.17 -4.54 15.76
CA GLU A 120 -8.66 -5.70 15.01
C GLU A 120 -8.22 -5.61 13.55
N PHE A 121 -8.21 -4.41 12.98
CA PHE A 121 -7.84 -4.21 11.59
C PHE A 121 -6.39 -4.58 11.32
N VAL A 122 -5.46 -4.13 12.16
CA VAL A 122 -4.04 -4.44 11.97
C VAL A 122 -3.79 -5.95 12.12
N LYS A 123 -4.48 -6.63 13.05
CA LYS A 123 -4.43 -8.09 13.20
C LYS A 123 -4.99 -8.80 11.96
N PHE A 124 -6.07 -8.29 11.38
CA PHE A 124 -6.63 -8.82 10.15
C PHE A 124 -5.64 -8.70 8.98
N LEU A 125 -5.00 -7.54 8.81
CA LEU A 125 -4.01 -7.30 7.76
C LEU A 125 -2.71 -8.08 7.96
N ASP A 126 -2.34 -8.36 9.21
CA ASP A 126 -1.12 -9.08 9.57
C ASP A 126 -1.34 -10.58 9.79
N GLY A 127 -2.57 -11.09 9.63
CA GLY A 127 -2.93 -12.47 10.00
C GLY A 127 -2.16 -13.58 9.29
N ASN A 128 -1.50 -13.28 8.16
CA ASN A 128 -0.64 -14.21 7.42
C ASN A 128 0.85 -14.06 7.73
N ARG A 129 1.24 -13.14 8.63
CA ARG A 129 2.63 -12.87 9.02
C ARG A 129 2.85 -13.30 10.47
N GLU A 130 4.04 -13.81 10.76
CA GLU A 130 4.42 -14.17 12.12
C GLU A 130 4.74 -12.90 12.91
N SER A 131 3.96 -12.64 13.96
CA SER A 131 4.15 -11.48 14.82
C SER A 131 5.46 -11.58 15.61
N LEU A 132 6.16 -10.45 15.73
CA LEU A 132 7.42 -10.33 16.45
C LEU A 132 7.22 -9.94 17.93
N ILE A 133 6.10 -9.29 18.24
CA ILE A 133 5.81 -8.68 19.55
C ILE A 133 4.52 -9.27 20.13
N GLN A 134 4.33 -9.14 21.43
CA GLN A 134 3.21 -9.81 22.12
C GLN A 134 1.85 -9.16 21.83
N GLY A 135 1.83 -7.84 21.60
CA GLY A 135 0.61 -7.06 21.47
C GLY A 135 0.63 -6.09 20.30
N VAL A 136 -0.55 -5.62 19.93
CA VAL A 136 -0.68 -4.48 19.01
C VAL A 136 -0.38 -3.20 19.79
N ILE A 137 0.57 -2.42 19.29
CA ILE A 137 0.84 -1.07 19.78
C ILE A 137 -0.24 -0.17 19.19
N ALA A 138 -1.07 0.45 20.02
CA ALA A 138 -2.13 1.31 19.53
C ALA A 138 -2.43 2.47 20.47
N MET A 139 -2.95 3.54 19.89
CA MET A 139 -3.42 4.71 20.60
C MET A 139 -4.65 5.28 19.91
N GLU A 140 -5.53 5.89 20.71
CA GLU A 140 -6.61 6.75 20.25
C GLU A 140 -6.58 8.01 21.12
N GLY A 141 -6.61 9.18 20.50
CA GLY A 141 -6.53 10.43 21.23
C GLY A 141 -6.62 11.64 20.32
N GLU A 142 -6.47 12.82 20.91
CA GLU A 142 -6.53 14.09 20.21
C GLU A 142 -5.24 14.87 20.47
N LYS A 143 -4.60 15.35 19.39
CA LYS A 143 -3.43 16.23 19.48
C LYS A 143 -3.67 17.42 18.57
N ASN A 144 -3.51 18.63 19.10
CA ASN A 144 -3.76 19.89 18.37
C ASN A 144 -5.15 19.92 17.72
N ASP A 145 -6.19 19.53 18.46
CA ASP A 145 -7.60 19.46 18.00
C ASP A 145 -7.85 18.50 16.82
N ILE A 146 -6.89 17.61 16.54
CA ILE A 146 -6.99 16.59 15.50
C ILE A 146 -7.09 15.22 16.19
N PRO A 147 -8.23 14.52 16.07
CA PRO A 147 -8.33 13.13 16.51
C PRO A 147 -7.43 12.25 15.64
N VAL A 148 -6.52 11.56 16.30
CA VAL A 148 -5.54 10.63 15.72
C VAL A 148 -5.80 9.25 16.31
N GLU A 149 -5.83 8.24 15.45
CA GLU A 149 -5.86 6.84 15.85
C GLU A 149 -4.78 6.10 15.07
N VAL A 150 -3.93 5.36 15.79
CA VAL A 150 -2.83 4.59 15.20
C VAL A 150 -2.83 3.20 15.81
N ALA A 151 -2.65 2.18 14.98
CA ALA A 151 -2.37 0.82 15.43
C ALA A 151 -1.25 0.23 14.58
N MET A 152 -0.30 -0.45 15.22
CA MET A 152 0.83 -1.05 14.54
C MET A 152 1.29 -2.34 15.21
N ILE A 153 1.90 -3.21 14.41
CA ILE A 153 2.50 -4.46 14.84
C ILE A 153 3.76 -4.73 14.03
N TYR A 154 4.81 -5.23 14.69
CA TYR A 154 5.99 -5.75 14.02
C TYR A 154 5.82 -7.24 13.76
N ASN A 155 6.29 -7.69 12.61
CA ASN A 155 6.31 -9.08 12.19
C ASN A 155 7.70 -9.47 11.68
N THR A 156 7.89 -10.74 11.32
CA THR A 156 9.20 -11.26 10.86
C THR A 156 9.53 -10.94 9.39
N SER A 157 8.61 -10.34 8.63
CA SER A 157 8.82 -10.02 7.21
C SER A 157 9.78 -8.84 6.99
N TYR A 158 10.15 -8.60 5.74
CA TYR A 158 11.06 -7.53 5.32
C TYR A 158 10.34 -6.34 4.65
N THR A 159 9.01 -6.38 4.55
CA THR A 159 8.23 -5.35 3.86
C THR A 159 7.49 -4.47 4.85
N GLU A 160 7.40 -3.18 4.51
CA GLU A 160 6.54 -2.23 5.20
C GLU A 160 5.13 -2.37 4.61
N ASN A 161 4.12 -2.55 5.47
CA ASN A 161 2.72 -2.56 5.08
C ASN A 161 1.95 -1.46 5.81
N LEU A 162 1.89 -0.28 5.18
CA LEU A 162 1.37 0.93 5.80
C LEU A 162 0.08 1.37 5.11
N HIS A 163 -1.00 1.43 5.89
CA HIS A 163 -2.31 1.89 5.44
C HIS A 163 -2.62 3.24 6.10
N SER A 164 -3.16 4.19 5.32
CA SER A 164 -3.43 5.52 5.85
C SER A 164 -4.79 6.04 5.42
N TYR A 165 -5.48 6.68 6.37
CA TYR A 165 -6.84 7.13 6.22
C TYR A 165 -7.03 8.54 6.76
N VAL A 166 -7.79 9.33 6.02
CA VAL A 166 -8.26 10.65 6.45
C VAL A 166 -9.77 10.67 6.32
N ASN A 167 -10.49 10.85 7.43
CA ASN A 167 -11.97 10.82 7.43
C ASN A 167 -12.56 9.59 6.70
N ASN A 168 -12.02 8.40 6.98
CA ASN A 168 -12.38 7.10 6.37
C ASN A 168 -12.02 6.93 4.88
N ILE A 169 -11.31 7.88 4.28
CA ILE A 169 -10.83 7.82 2.89
C ILE A 169 -9.39 7.31 2.89
N ASN A 170 -9.11 6.27 2.10
CA ASN A 170 -7.77 5.71 1.97
C ASN A 170 -6.87 6.66 1.16
N THR A 171 -5.81 7.15 1.77
CA THR A 171 -4.78 7.99 1.15
C THR A 171 -3.59 7.13 0.72
N HIS A 172 -3.75 6.37 -0.37
CA HIS A 172 -2.74 5.42 -0.83
C HIS A 172 -1.45 6.07 -1.35
N GLU A 173 -1.50 7.35 -1.77
CA GLU A 173 -0.32 8.15 -2.10
C GLU A 173 0.32 8.81 -0.85
N GLY A 174 -0.27 8.60 0.33
CA GLY A 174 0.23 9.07 1.61
C GLY A 174 -0.17 10.51 1.92
N GLY A 175 0.77 11.32 2.41
CA GLY A 175 0.53 12.71 2.81
C GLY A 175 1.20 13.09 4.12
N THR A 176 0.82 14.26 4.63
CA THR A 176 1.43 14.89 5.81
C THR A 176 1.29 14.06 7.10
N HIS A 177 0.17 13.38 7.29
CA HIS A 177 -0.06 12.42 8.38
C HIS A 177 0.93 11.26 8.33
N LEU A 178 1.19 10.71 7.14
CA LEU A 178 2.14 9.63 6.94
C LEU A 178 3.59 10.08 7.23
N SER A 179 3.95 11.28 6.76
CA SER A 179 5.25 11.87 7.09
C SER A 179 5.40 12.12 8.59
N GLY A 180 4.33 12.53 9.27
CA GLY A 180 4.27 12.67 10.72
C GLY A 180 4.50 11.35 11.44
N PHE A 181 3.78 10.29 11.03
CA PHE A 181 3.95 8.93 11.56
C PHE A 181 5.40 8.45 11.42
N ARG A 182 5.98 8.55 10.21
CA ARG A 182 7.36 8.12 9.95
C ARG A 182 8.38 8.87 10.82
N ARG A 183 8.17 10.17 11.01
CA ARG A 183 9.02 11.01 11.87
C ARG A 183 8.92 10.60 13.35
N GLY A 184 7.71 10.45 13.87
CA GLY A 184 7.46 10.03 15.25
C GLY A 184 8.06 8.65 15.54
N LEU A 185 7.82 7.69 14.65
CA LEU A 185 8.38 6.34 14.73
C LEU A 185 9.92 6.34 14.76
N THR A 186 10.54 6.97 13.74
CA THR A 186 12.00 6.96 13.58
C THR A 186 12.70 7.65 14.75
N SER A 187 12.23 8.83 15.15
CA SER A 187 12.86 9.61 16.21
C SER A 187 12.77 8.92 17.57
N THR A 188 11.62 8.31 17.88
CA THR A 188 11.38 7.65 19.17
C THR A 188 12.18 6.36 19.31
N LEU A 189 12.11 5.49 18.29
CA LEU A 189 12.86 4.24 18.31
C LEU A 189 14.37 4.48 18.26
N LYS A 190 14.84 5.48 17.50
CA LYS A 190 16.25 5.85 17.50
C LYS A 190 16.72 6.32 18.87
N LYS A 191 15.97 7.24 19.51
CA LYS A 191 16.27 7.72 20.87
C LYS A 191 16.33 6.58 21.89
N TYR A 192 15.39 5.64 21.82
CA TYR A 192 15.40 4.45 22.69
C TYR A 192 16.61 3.56 22.42
N ALA A 193 16.91 3.28 21.15
CA ALA A 193 18.05 2.44 20.76
C ALA A 193 19.40 3.05 21.18
N ASP A 194 19.58 4.37 21.01
CA ASP A 194 20.76 5.11 21.46
C ASP A 194 20.90 5.03 23.00
N ALA A 195 19.81 5.29 23.74
CA ALA A 195 19.81 5.24 25.20
C ALA A 195 20.06 3.83 25.77
N SER A 196 19.68 2.78 25.04
CA SER A 196 19.87 1.39 25.45
C SER A 196 21.31 0.88 25.30
N GLY A 197 22.19 1.61 24.61
CA GLY A 197 23.57 1.17 24.28
C GLY A 197 23.64 0.01 23.26
N MET A 198 22.51 -0.44 22.71
CA MET A 198 22.48 -1.53 21.73
C MET A 198 23.16 -1.17 20.40
N LEU A 199 23.32 0.12 20.14
CA LEU A 199 23.92 0.63 18.91
C LEU A 199 25.45 0.78 18.97
N ASP A 200 26.06 0.67 20.14
CA ASP A 200 27.51 0.93 20.33
C ASP A 200 28.43 0.03 19.49
N LYS A 201 27.95 -1.18 19.16
CA LYS A 201 28.71 -2.15 18.36
C LYS A 201 28.55 -1.97 16.84
N LEU A 202 27.60 -1.15 16.41
CA LEU A 202 27.35 -0.87 15.00
C LEU A 202 28.35 0.15 14.48
N LYS A 203 29.02 -0.19 13.37
CA LYS A 203 30.00 0.70 12.70
C LYS A 203 29.38 1.56 11.60
N PHE A 204 28.07 1.61 11.51
CA PHE A 204 27.35 2.31 10.45
C PHE A 204 26.03 2.85 10.97
N GLU A 205 25.54 3.91 10.33
CA GLU A 205 24.31 4.58 10.75
C GLU A 205 23.06 3.80 10.35
N ILE A 206 22.07 3.81 11.24
CA ILE A 206 20.72 3.33 10.99
C ILE A 206 19.91 4.43 10.31
N GLN A 207 19.21 4.07 9.24
CA GLN A 207 18.35 4.97 8.48
C GLN A 207 16.88 4.79 8.90
N GLY A 208 16.03 5.78 8.61
CA GLY A 208 14.60 5.73 8.95
C GLY A 208 13.87 4.51 8.37
N ASP A 209 14.35 3.98 7.26
CA ASP A 209 13.77 2.83 6.57
C ASP A 209 14.01 1.52 7.32
N ASP A 210 15.12 1.42 8.04
CA ASP A 210 15.46 0.25 8.85
C ASP A 210 14.45 0.06 10.00
N PHE A 211 13.87 1.17 10.49
CA PHE A 211 12.82 1.14 11.54
C PHE A 211 11.46 0.67 11.02
N ARG A 212 11.24 0.66 9.71
CA ARG A 212 9.93 0.34 9.10
C ARG A 212 9.89 -1.06 8.49
N GLU A 213 11.02 -1.75 8.49
CA GLU A 213 11.11 -3.11 7.97
C GLU A 213 10.25 -4.06 8.82
N GLY A 214 9.35 -4.82 8.17
CA GLY A 214 8.44 -5.75 8.84
C GLY A 214 7.40 -5.09 9.74
N LEU A 215 7.05 -3.84 9.44
CA LEU A 215 6.02 -3.08 10.15
C LEU A 215 4.70 -3.15 9.38
N THR A 216 3.64 -3.61 10.04
CA THR A 216 2.26 -3.39 9.57
C THR A 216 1.61 -2.31 10.43
N ALA A 217 1.15 -1.23 9.83
CA ALA A 217 0.57 -0.11 10.57
C ALA A 217 -0.60 0.54 9.84
N ILE A 218 -1.54 1.05 10.63
CA ILE A 218 -2.69 1.82 10.15
C ILE A 218 -2.68 3.17 10.86
N VAL A 219 -2.77 4.25 10.08
CA VAL A 219 -2.85 5.63 10.56
C VAL A 219 -4.18 6.22 10.11
N SER A 220 -5.06 6.53 11.06
CA SER A 220 -6.35 7.17 10.78
C SER A 220 -6.40 8.54 11.45
N VAL A 221 -6.70 9.59 10.69
CA VAL A 221 -6.87 10.94 11.23
C VAL A 221 -8.23 11.51 10.84
N LYS A 222 -8.83 12.27 11.77
CA LYS A 222 -10.06 13.01 11.51
C LYS A 222 -9.73 14.50 11.40
N VAL A 223 -9.86 15.05 10.21
CA VAL A 223 -9.49 16.46 9.94
C VAL A 223 -10.74 17.22 9.53
N SER A 224 -11.03 18.35 10.19
CA SER A 224 -12.24 19.14 9.92
C SER A 224 -12.26 19.71 8.50
N GLU A 225 -11.13 20.26 8.04
CA GLU A 225 -10.97 20.85 6.70
C GLU A 225 -9.79 20.20 5.95
N PRO A 226 -9.92 18.95 5.48
CA PRO A 226 -8.83 18.25 4.82
C PRO A 226 -8.58 18.84 3.43
N GLN A 227 -7.33 19.20 3.18
CA GLN A 227 -6.82 19.66 1.90
C GLN A 227 -6.12 18.48 1.22
N PHE A 228 -6.68 18.01 0.11
CA PHE A 228 -6.10 16.93 -0.68
C PHE A 228 -5.43 17.47 -1.95
N GLU A 229 -4.37 16.81 -2.39
CA GLU A 229 -3.82 17.01 -3.73
C GLU A 229 -4.77 16.31 -4.73
N GLY A 230 -5.54 17.11 -5.49
CA GLY A 230 -6.48 16.59 -6.50
C GLY A 230 -7.80 16.03 -5.95
N GLN A 231 -8.72 15.69 -6.86
CA GLN A 231 -10.08 15.25 -6.52
C GLN A 231 -10.17 13.79 -6.07
N THR A 232 -9.21 12.95 -6.47
CA THR A 232 -9.14 11.53 -6.09
C THR A 232 -8.79 11.33 -4.60
N LYS A 233 -8.48 12.42 -3.87
CA LYS A 233 -8.23 12.45 -2.41
C LYS A 233 -7.19 11.43 -1.95
N THR A 234 -6.15 11.27 -2.76
CA THR A 234 -5.12 10.24 -2.59
C THR A 234 -4.01 10.67 -1.64
N LYS A 235 -3.77 11.99 -1.52
CA LYS A 235 -2.69 12.54 -0.72
C LYS A 235 -3.11 13.77 0.10
N LEU A 236 -2.81 13.76 1.39
CA LEU A 236 -3.12 14.85 2.33
C LEU A 236 -2.04 15.94 2.34
N GLY A 237 -2.47 17.21 2.29
CA GLY A 237 -1.61 18.40 2.26
C GLY A 237 -1.58 19.25 3.55
N ASN A 238 -2.48 19.02 4.52
CA ASN A 238 -2.53 19.78 5.78
C ASN A 238 -1.24 19.65 6.59
N ARG A 239 -0.46 20.73 6.72
CA ARG A 239 0.87 20.68 7.35
C ARG A 239 0.81 20.42 8.86
N GLU A 240 -0.19 20.97 9.52
CA GLU A 240 -0.47 20.84 10.95
C GLU A 240 -0.68 19.38 11.38
N VAL A 241 -1.22 18.55 10.50
CA VAL A 241 -1.48 17.13 10.77
C VAL A 241 -0.19 16.35 11.00
N SER A 242 0.91 16.73 10.33
CA SER A 242 2.19 16.05 10.49
C SER A 242 2.72 16.14 11.93
N ALA A 243 2.61 17.31 12.56
CA ALA A 243 3.05 17.53 13.93
C ALA A 243 2.17 16.77 14.94
N ALA A 244 0.85 16.83 14.76
CA ALA A 244 -0.11 16.14 15.61
C ALA A 244 0.14 14.62 15.62
N VAL A 245 0.25 14.00 14.43
CA VAL A 245 0.51 12.56 14.31
C VAL A 245 1.89 12.20 14.85
N SER A 246 2.93 12.99 14.55
CA SER A 246 4.28 12.72 15.06
C SER A 246 4.32 12.70 16.59
N GLN A 247 3.66 13.65 17.26
CA GLN A 247 3.60 13.72 18.72
C GLN A 247 2.82 12.52 19.29
N ALA A 248 1.67 12.20 18.72
CA ALA A 248 0.83 11.09 19.15
C ALA A 248 1.58 9.74 19.07
N VAL A 249 2.29 9.51 17.97
CA VAL A 249 3.10 8.30 17.75
C VAL A 249 4.29 8.24 18.69
N SER A 250 4.96 9.37 18.96
CA SER A 250 6.08 9.41 19.90
C SER A 250 5.67 9.10 21.34
N GLU A 251 4.54 9.61 21.80
CA GLU A 251 3.96 9.31 23.12
C GLU A 251 3.60 7.84 23.22
N MET A 252 2.79 7.33 22.28
CA MET A 252 2.39 5.92 22.20
C MET A 252 3.58 4.96 22.25
N LEU A 253 4.62 5.24 21.46
CA LEU A 253 5.80 4.37 21.42
C LEU A 253 6.64 4.48 22.69
N THR A 254 6.77 5.67 23.27
CA THR A 254 7.55 5.84 24.51
C THR A 254 6.90 5.05 25.63
N ASP A 255 5.59 5.20 25.82
CA ASP A 255 4.81 4.48 26.83
C ASP A 255 4.91 2.96 26.60
N TYR A 256 4.73 2.49 25.37
CA TYR A 256 4.81 1.06 25.06
C TYR A 256 6.20 0.47 25.34
N LEU A 257 7.27 1.16 24.93
CA LEU A 257 8.64 0.67 25.08
C LEU A 257 9.08 0.64 26.55
N GLU A 258 8.57 1.56 27.38
CA GLU A 258 8.80 1.56 28.82
C GLU A 258 8.03 0.45 29.54
N GLU A 259 6.79 0.19 29.15
CA GLU A 259 5.95 -0.87 29.72
C GLU A 259 6.38 -2.28 29.27
N HIS A 260 6.91 -2.42 28.05
CA HIS A 260 7.24 -3.70 27.42
C HIS A 260 8.72 -3.78 26.99
N PRO A 261 9.66 -3.87 27.96
CA PRO A 261 11.09 -3.82 27.66
C PRO A 261 11.58 -4.99 26.80
N ASP A 262 10.96 -6.17 26.87
CA ASP A 262 11.37 -7.33 26.06
C ASP A 262 10.95 -7.19 24.60
N ASP A 263 9.74 -6.68 24.34
CA ASP A 263 9.30 -6.30 22.99
C ASP A 263 10.19 -5.19 22.43
N ALA A 264 10.50 -4.17 23.24
CA ALA A 264 11.37 -3.07 22.86
C ALA A 264 12.76 -3.55 22.41
N LYS A 265 13.39 -4.47 23.15
CA LYS A 265 14.68 -5.09 22.76
C LYS A 265 14.54 -5.85 21.44
N THR A 266 13.46 -6.60 21.26
CA THR A 266 13.21 -7.40 20.07
C THR A 266 13.04 -6.52 18.82
N ILE A 267 12.28 -5.42 18.94
CA ILE A 267 12.13 -4.42 17.89
C ILE A 267 13.50 -3.83 17.52
N VAL A 268 14.29 -3.36 18.50
CA VAL A 268 15.61 -2.77 18.23
C VAL A 268 16.54 -3.79 17.56
N GLN A 269 16.56 -5.05 17.99
CA GLN A 269 17.34 -6.11 17.34
C GLN A 269 16.94 -6.32 15.88
N LYS A 270 15.64 -6.30 15.56
CA LYS A 270 15.17 -6.39 14.18
C LYS A 270 15.66 -5.21 13.35
N VAL A 271 15.61 -3.98 13.88
CA VAL A 271 16.13 -2.79 13.20
C VAL A 271 17.64 -2.90 12.95
N ILE A 272 18.40 -3.42 13.91
CA ILE A 272 19.84 -3.67 13.75
C ILE A 272 20.10 -4.67 12.62
N LEU A 273 19.33 -5.75 12.55
CA LEU A 273 19.43 -6.74 11.47
C LEU A 273 19.08 -6.14 10.11
N ALA A 274 18.02 -5.33 10.03
CA ALA A 274 17.64 -4.60 8.82
C ALA A 274 18.78 -3.67 8.34
N ALA A 275 19.36 -2.89 9.26
CA ALA A 275 20.47 -2.00 8.96
C ALA A 275 21.73 -2.77 8.49
N GLN A 276 22.05 -3.90 9.12
CA GLN A 276 23.12 -4.81 8.69
C GLN A 276 22.87 -5.34 7.28
N ALA A 277 21.64 -5.81 7.01
CA ALA A 277 21.25 -6.33 5.71
C ALA A 277 21.31 -5.26 4.62
N ARG A 278 20.86 -4.03 4.90
CA ARG A 278 20.99 -2.87 4.00
C ARG A 278 22.44 -2.57 3.70
N HIS A 279 23.30 -2.48 4.72
CA HIS A 279 24.72 -2.17 4.51
C HIS A 279 25.44 -3.29 3.75
N ALA A 280 25.11 -4.55 4.01
CA ALA A 280 25.59 -5.70 3.23
C ALA A 280 25.11 -5.61 1.77
N ALA A 281 23.84 -5.24 1.53
CA ALA A 281 23.31 -5.04 0.19
C ALA A 281 24.00 -3.88 -0.53
N SER A 282 24.25 -2.74 0.13
CA SER A 282 25.01 -1.62 -0.44
C SER A 282 26.42 -2.03 -0.84
N LYS A 283 27.13 -2.79 0.02
CA LYS A 283 28.45 -3.34 -0.31
C LYS A 283 28.41 -4.33 -1.47
N ALA A 284 27.40 -5.21 -1.50
CA ALA A 284 27.19 -6.15 -2.60
C ALA A 284 26.94 -5.42 -3.93
N ARG A 285 26.07 -4.39 -3.92
CA ARG A 285 25.82 -3.52 -5.07
C ARG A 285 27.09 -2.82 -5.53
N GLU A 286 27.85 -2.23 -4.60
CA GLU A 286 29.10 -1.55 -4.93
C GLU A 286 30.14 -2.52 -5.52
N MET A 287 30.24 -3.75 -5.01
CA MET A 287 31.12 -4.77 -5.59
C MET A 287 30.69 -5.17 -7.01
N VAL A 288 29.40 -5.29 -7.28
CA VAL A 288 28.87 -5.56 -8.63
C VAL A 288 29.17 -4.39 -9.57
N GLN A 289 28.93 -3.15 -9.13
CA GLN A 289 29.19 -1.95 -9.94
C GLN A 289 30.69 -1.69 -10.16
N ARG A 290 31.55 -1.86 -9.15
CA ARG A 290 33.01 -1.68 -9.27
C ARG A 290 33.66 -2.71 -10.19
N LYS A 291 33.18 -3.96 -10.21
CA LYS A 291 33.64 -4.96 -11.19
C LYS A 291 33.42 -4.51 -12.64
N ASN A 292 32.35 -3.76 -12.92
CA ASN A 292 32.09 -3.22 -14.25
C ASN A 292 33.00 -2.04 -14.65
N VAL A 293 33.62 -1.33 -13.70
CA VAL A 293 34.43 -0.13 -13.98
C VAL A 293 35.92 -0.47 -14.15
N MET A 294 36.47 -1.40 -13.36
CA MET A 294 37.90 -1.76 -13.39
C MET A 294 38.24 -2.98 -14.24
N SER A 295 37.27 -3.85 -14.57
CA SER A 295 37.44 -4.86 -15.61
C SER A 295 36.72 -4.34 -16.86
N GLY A 296 37.43 -4.17 -17.98
CA GLY A 296 36.81 -3.73 -19.23
C GLY A 296 35.53 -4.54 -19.50
N GLY A 297 34.41 -3.82 -19.56
CA GLY A 297 33.05 -4.36 -19.47
C GLY A 297 32.83 -5.65 -20.27
N GLY A 298 32.79 -6.77 -19.55
CA GLY A 298 32.29 -8.02 -20.09
C GLY A 298 30.79 -8.09 -19.85
N LEU A 299 30.03 -8.17 -20.92
CA LEU A 299 28.64 -8.63 -20.84
C LEU A 299 28.58 -10.00 -20.15
N PRO A 300 27.46 -10.35 -19.48
CA PRO A 300 27.33 -11.67 -18.88
C PRO A 300 27.72 -12.75 -19.89
N GLY A 301 28.57 -13.71 -19.51
CA GLY A 301 29.08 -14.71 -20.46
C GLY A 301 27.99 -15.59 -21.11
N LYS A 302 26.76 -15.55 -20.58
CA LYS A 302 25.57 -16.20 -21.14
C LYS A 302 24.78 -15.33 -22.13
N LEU A 303 24.95 -14.01 -22.08
CA LEU A 303 24.25 -13.08 -22.95
C LEU A 303 24.75 -13.27 -24.38
N SER A 304 23.84 -13.58 -25.29
CA SER A 304 24.10 -13.42 -26.72
C SER A 304 23.63 -12.04 -27.11
N ASP A 305 24.53 -11.11 -27.35
CA ASP A 305 24.19 -9.72 -27.65
C ASP A 305 23.79 -9.51 -29.13
N CYS A 306 23.16 -8.38 -29.45
CA CYS A 306 22.91 -7.90 -30.81
C CYS A 306 24.07 -7.01 -31.30
N SER A 307 24.12 -6.73 -32.61
CA SER A 307 25.17 -5.86 -33.18
C SER A 307 24.81 -4.37 -33.15
N GLU A 308 23.52 -4.03 -33.20
CA GLU A 308 23.03 -2.66 -33.07
C GLU A 308 23.34 -2.11 -31.68
N GLN A 309 23.67 -0.82 -31.61
CA GLN A 309 24.04 -0.12 -30.38
C GLN A 309 23.00 0.91 -29.95
N ASP A 310 22.04 1.24 -30.83
CA ASP A 310 20.93 2.15 -30.53
C ASP A 310 19.86 1.47 -29.65
N PRO A 311 19.70 1.85 -28.36
CA PRO A 311 18.78 1.19 -27.44
C PRO A 311 17.33 1.18 -27.90
N GLU A 312 16.89 2.21 -28.64
CA GLU A 312 15.51 2.31 -29.15
C GLU A 312 15.17 1.24 -30.19
N LYS A 313 16.18 0.66 -30.82
CA LYS A 313 16.02 -0.39 -31.83
C LYS A 313 16.28 -1.78 -31.27
N CYS A 314 16.89 -1.88 -30.10
CA CYS A 314 17.38 -3.13 -29.54
C CYS A 314 16.36 -3.76 -28.60
N GLU A 315 16.12 -5.06 -28.79
CA GLU A 315 15.23 -5.87 -27.96
C GLU A 315 16.04 -6.94 -27.20
N ILE A 316 15.60 -7.30 -25.99
CA ILE A 316 16.17 -8.41 -25.22
C ILE A 316 15.11 -9.45 -24.87
N PHE A 317 15.40 -10.71 -25.15
CA PHE A 317 14.55 -11.85 -24.80
C PHE A 317 15.14 -12.61 -23.61
N LEU A 318 14.36 -12.74 -22.55
CA LEU A 318 14.65 -13.60 -21.40
C LEU A 318 14.05 -14.98 -21.66
N VAL A 319 14.89 -16.01 -21.67
CA VAL A 319 14.47 -17.38 -22.07
C VAL A 319 14.80 -18.39 -20.98
N GLU A 320 13.91 -19.36 -20.78
CA GLU A 320 14.08 -20.39 -19.75
C GLU A 320 15.06 -21.49 -20.22
N GLY A 321 16.23 -21.52 -19.59
CA GLY A 321 17.27 -22.52 -19.81
C GLY A 321 18.08 -22.33 -21.09
N ASP A 322 19.23 -23.00 -21.13
CA ASP A 322 20.14 -22.89 -22.28
C ASP A 322 19.59 -23.57 -23.54
N SER A 323 18.66 -24.52 -23.39
CA SER A 323 18.05 -25.22 -24.53
C SER A 323 17.15 -24.26 -25.33
N ALA A 324 16.23 -23.56 -24.66
CA ALA A 324 15.44 -22.50 -25.28
C ALA A 324 16.34 -21.35 -25.75
N GLY A 325 17.38 -21.02 -24.98
CA GLY A 325 18.39 -20.04 -25.36
C GLY A 325 19.13 -20.36 -26.65
N GLY A 326 19.49 -21.63 -26.88
CA GLY A 326 20.13 -22.07 -28.12
C GLY A 326 19.21 -21.91 -29.32
N THR A 327 17.95 -22.34 -29.20
CA THR A 327 16.94 -22.19 -30.26
C THR A 327 16.64 -20.73 -30.56
N ALA A 328 16.41 -19.91 -29.53
CA ALA A 328 16.16 -18.48 -29.69
C ALA A 328 17.37 -17.76 -30.31
N LYS A 329 18.60 -18.13 -29.90
CA LYS A 329 19.82 -17.58 -30.49
C LYS A 329 19.96 -17.87 -31.99
N MET A 330 19.54 -19.05 -32.44
CA MET A 330 19.58 -19.43 -33.86
C MET A 330 18.47 -18.77 -34.68
N GLY A 331 17.29 -18.54 -34.08
CA GLY A 331 16.13 -17.97 -34.76
C GLY A 331 16.03 -16.44 -34.77
N ARG A 332 16.83 -15.75 -33.94
CA ARG A 332 16.76 -14.30 -33.81
C ARG A 332 17.35 -13.56 -35.02
N ASP A 333 16.91 -12.33 -35.20
CA ASP A 333 17.69 -11.36 -35.97
C ASP A 333 18.83 -10.82 -35.09
N ARG A 334 20.05 -11.27 -35.38
CA ARG A 334 21.26 -10.85 -34.65
C ARG A 334 21.54 -9.36 -34.71
N ASN A 335 20.91 -8.64 -35.66
CA ASN A 335 21.11 -7.21 -35.82
C ASN A 335 20.63 -6.45 -34.60
N PHE A 336 19.43 -6.75 -34.10
CA PHE A 336 18.79 -5.97 -33.04
C PHE A 336 18.24 -6.79 -31.86
N GLN A 337 18.26 -8.13 -31.92
CA GLN A 337 17.71 -8.98 -30.88
C GLN A 337 18.80 -9.65 -30.03
N ALA A 338 18.81 -9.39 -28.72
CA ALA A 338 19.65 -10.02 -27.72
C ALA A 338 18.91 -11.16 -26.99
N ILE A 339 19.63 -12.21 -26.59
CA ILE A 339 19.05 -13.37 -25.86
C ILE A 339 19.81 -13.58 -24.56
N LEU A 340 19.10 -13.58 -23.43
CA LEU A 340 19.62 -13.90 -22.11
C LEU A 340 18.94 -15.16 -21.55
N PRO A 341 19.61 -16.32 -21.56
CA PRO A 341 19.09 -17.53 -20.95
C PRO A 341 19.21 -17.49 -19.42
N LEU A 342 18.09 -17.75 -18.73
CA LEU A 342 17.98 -17.83 -17.28
C LEU A 342 17.86 -19.29 -16.84
N ARG A 343 18.60 -19.71 -15.81
CA ARG A 343 18.55 -21.11 -15.34
C ARG A 343 17.77 -21.26 -14.03
N GLY A 344 16.89 -22.25 -13.99
CA GLY A 344 16.13 -22.62 -12.80
C GLY A 344 15.07 -21.59 -12.43
N LYS A 345 14.48 -21.76 -11.24
CA LYS A 345 13.50 -20.82 -10.71
C LYS A 345 14.23 -19.58 -10.18
N ILE A 346 13.84 -18.41 -10.66
CA ILE A 346 14.33 -17.13 -10.13
C ILE A 346 13.99 -17.03 -8.64
N LEU A 347 14.91 -16.45 -7.86
CA LEU A 347 14.71 -16.20 -6.45
C LEU A 347 13.43 -15.37 -6.26
N ASN A 348 12.53 -15.82 -5.38
CA ASN A 348 11.37 -15.02 -5.02
C ASN A 348 11.84 -13.80 -4.20
N VAL A 349 11.87 -12.64 -4.86
CA VAL A 349 12.36 -11.38 -4.29
C VAL A 349 11.45 -10.81 -3.20
N GLU A 350 10.17 -11.17 -3.18
CA GLU A 350 9.21 -10.71 -2.15
C GLU A 350 9.51 -11.32 -0.77
N LYS A 351 10.06 -12.55 -0.77
CA LYS A 351 10.39 -13.30 0.45
C LYS A 351 11.88 -13.28 0.80
N ALA A 352 12.72 -12.67 -0.04
CA ALA A 352 14.17 -12.70 0.12
C ALA A 352 14.72 -11.36 0.63
N MET A 353 15.73 -11.42 1.51
CA MET A 353 16.47 -10.24 1.95
C MET A 353 17.20 -9.59 0.76
N GLN A 354 17.27 -8.26 0.73
CA GLN A 354 17.87 -7.52 -0.39
C GLN A 354 19.30 -7.95 -0.72
N HIS A 355 20.15 -8.25 0.26
CA HIS A 355 21.53 -8.68 -0.03
C HIS A 355 21.56 -10.00 -0.83
N LYS A 356 20.67 -10.96 -0.52
CA LYS A 356 20.56 -12.23 -1.27
C LYS A 356 20.10 -12.01 -2.71
N VAL A 357 19.25 -11.00 -2.92
CA VAL A 357 18.81 -10.59 -4.26
C VAL A 357 20.02 -10.10 -5.07
N PHE A 358 20.86 -9.23 -4.51
CA PHE A 358 22.08 -8.75 -5.19
C PHE A 358 23.21 -9.76 -5.28
N GLU A 359 23.21 -10.79 -4.44
CA GLU A 359 24.16 -11.91 -4.53
C GLU A 359 23.74 -12.96 -5.56
N ASN A 360 22.47 -13.01 -5.95
CA ASN A 360 21.96 -13.95 -6.94
C ASN A 360 22.54 -13.68 -8.34
N GLU A 361 23.17 -14.69 -8.92
CA GLU A 361 23.85 -14.59 -10.22
C GLU A 361 22.89 -14.27 -11.38
N GLU A 362 21.69 -14.84 -11.42
CA GLU A 362 20.72 -14.57 -12.51
C GLU A 362 20.24 -13.12 -12.45
N ILE A 363 19.97 -12.60 -11.24
CA ILE A 363 19.60 -11.20 -11.05
C ILE A 363 20.77 -10.27 -11.42
N LYS A 364 22.00 -10.55 -10.96
CA LYS A 364 23.19 -9.77 -11.38
C LYS A 364 23.36 -9.75 -12.90
N ASN A 365 23.16 -10.89 -13.56
CA ASN A 365 23.25 -11.00 -15.01
C ASN A 365 22.20 -10.14 -15.71
N MET A 366 20.97 -10.08 -15.19
CA MET A 366 19.93 -9.19 -15.72
C MET A 366 20.31 -7.72 -15.60
N TYR A 367 20.76 -7.27 -14.42
CA TYR A 367 21.22 -5.87 -14.22
C TYR A 367 22.34 -5.52 -15.21
N THR A 368 23.31 -6.42 -15.34
CA THR A 368 24.48 -6.20 -16.21
C THR A 368 24.10 -6.23 -17.70
N ALA A 369 23.21 -7.14 -18.11
CA ALA A 369 22.73 -7.22 -19.48
C ALA A 369 21.97 -5.95 -19.87
N LEU A 370 20.99 -5.55 -19.05
CA LEU A 370 20.17 -4.36 -19.29
C LEU A 370 20.95 -3.04 -19.18
N GLY A 371 22.10 -3.03 -18.51
CA GLY A 371 22.89 -1.82 -18.28
C GLY A 371 22.31 -0.91 -17.20
N VAL A 372 21.37 -1.40 -16.40
CA VAL A 372 20.70 -0.63 -15.34
C VAL A 372 21.48 -0.73 -14.03
N THR A 373 21.41 0.32 -13.23
CA THR A 373 21.96 0.37 -11.87
C THR A 373 20.88 0.77 -10.87
N ILE A 374 21.12 0.56 -9.58
CA ILE A 374 20.25 1.10 -8.53
C ILE A 374 20.92 2.30 -7.91
N GLY A 375 20.16 3.37 -7.74
CA GLY A 375 20.57 4.66 -7.23
C GLY A 375 20.60 5.72 -8.33
N THR A 376 19.81 6.77 -8.18
CA THR A 376 19.97 8.05 -8.88
C THR A 376 20.63 9.07 -7.94
N GLU A 377 21.02 10.25 -8.45
CA GLU A 377 21.52 11.33 -7.58
C GLU A 377 20.49 11.77 -6.52
N GLU A 378 19.21 11.57 -6.82
CA GLU A 378 18.08 11.98 -5.97
C GLU A 378 17.56 10.85 -5.06
N ASP A 379 17.64 9.58 -5.49
CA ASP A 379 17.13 8.43 -4.74
C ASP A 379 18.04 7.20 -4.85
N SER A 380 18.66 6.84 -3.72
CA SER A 380 19.51 5.66 -3.56
C SER A 380 18.83 4.30 -3.81
N LYS A 381 17.49 4.28 -3.91
CA LYS A 381 16.67 3.08 -4.16
C LYS A 381 16.04 3.05 -5.54
N ALA A 382 16.01 4.17 -6.26
CA ALA A 382 15.44 4.24 -7.60
C ALA A 382 16.26 3.40 -8.60
N LEU A 383 15.58 2.82 -9.59
CA LEU A 383 16.24 2.16 -10.71
C LEU A 383 16.74 3.25 -11.67
N ASN A 384 18.06 3.31 -11.89
CA ASN A 384 18.66 4.19 -12.88
C ASN A 384 18.62 3.52 -14.26
N LEU A 385 17.97 4.19 -15.21
CA LEU A 385 17.76 3.75 -16.58
C LEU A 385 18.64 4.51 -17.60
N ASP A 386 19.51 5.42 -17.15
CA ASP A 386 20.31 6.30 -18.02
C ASP A 386 21.22 5.52 -18.99
N LYS A 387 21.55 4.28 -18.63
CA LYS A 387 22.39 3.36 -19.41
C LYS A 387 21.64 2.12 -19.89
N LEU A 388 20.31 2.20 -19.96
CA LEU A 388 19.48 1.11 -20.47
C LEU A 388 19.88 0.78 -21.92
N ARG A 389 20.13 -0.51 -22.17
CA ARG A 389 20.67 -0.99 -23.46
C ARG A 389 19.61 -1.50 -24.45
N TYR A 390 18.39 -1.73 -23.98
CA TYR A 390 17.27 -2.29 -24.75
C TYR A 390 15.98 -1.62 -24.26
N HIS A 391 15.21 -1.00 -25.15
CA HIS A 391 13.97 -0.28 -24.82
C HIS A 391 12.72 -1.16 -24.85
#